data_AF-A0A961CA05-F1
#
_entry.id   AF-A0A961CA05-F1
#
_cell.length_a   1.000
_cell.length_b   1.000
_cell.length_c   1.000
_cell.angle_alpha   90.00
_cell.angle_beta   90.00
_cell.angle_gamma   90.00
#
_symmetry.space_group_name_H-M   'P 1'
#
loop_
_entity.id
_entity.type
_entity.pdbx_description
1 polymer ?
#
loop_
_entity_poly.entity_id
_entity_poly.type
_entity_poly.pdbx_seq_one_letter_code
_entity_poly.pdbx_strand_id
1 'polypeptide(L)'
;MTDQMSSDAQILGRADVNDLEAIMAISNSDMDSVIHQVQDNADAIFTWDYEKGARPALDKLYEKAKNAQWNAQTDLDWSIEVDPEKILEPLQGNNAAGPFQAMAEIEGSPFAKFGEKEWTQLGVESMNWRLSQFMHGE
;
A
#
# COMPACT_ATOMS: atom_id res chain seq x y z
N MET A 1 -20.44 20.81 -26.38
CA MET A 1 -19.00 21.05 -26.40
C MET A 1 -18.40 19.78 -26.95
N THR A 2 -17.94 19.80 -28.21
CA THR A 2 -17.52 18.59 -28.92
C THR A 2 -16.11 18.23 -28.48
N ASP A 3 -15.97 17.10 -27.81
CA ASP A 3 -14.68 16.57 -27.34
C ASP A 3 -13.86 16.15 -28.59
N GLN A 4 -12.79 16.88 -28.90
CA GLN A 4 -11.90 16.50 -30.01
C GLN A 4 -10.95 15.42 -29.52
N MET A 5 -11.20 14.17 -29.92
CA MET A 5 -10.23 13.09 -29.75
C MET A 5 -8.92 13.45 -30.46
N SER A 6 -7.80 13.37 -29.74
CA SER A 6 -6.46 13.52 -30.31
C SER A 6 -6.21 12.38 -31.31
N SER A 7 -5.53 12.69 -32.42
CA SER A 7 -5.24 11.71 -33.47
C SER A 7 -4.09 10.78 -33.08
N ASP A 8 -3.99 9.62 -33.73
CA ASP A 8 -2.89 8.66 -33.50
C ASP A 8 -1.52 9.29 -33.73
N ALA A 9 -1.40 10.19 -34.70
CA ALA A 9 -0.17 10.95 -34.93
C ALA A 9 0.20 11.85 -33.75
N GLN A 10 -0.79 12.40 -33.03
CA GLN A 10 -0.56 13.23 -31.85
C GLN A 10 -0.23 12.40 -30.61
N ILE A 11 -0.80 11.19 -30.49
CA ILE A 11 -0.63 10.33 -29.31
C ILE A 11 0.62 9.44 -29.43
N LEU A 12 0.83 8.85 -30.60
CA LEU A 12 1.83 7.80 -30.84
C LEU A 12 3.02 8.30 -31.67
N GLY A 13 2.97 9.52 -32.21
CA GLY A 13 4.00 10.04 -33.13
C GLY A 13 4.03 9.33 -34.48
N ARG A 14 3.01 8.53 -34.81
CA ARG A 14 2.89 7.77 -36.06
C ARG A 14 1.47 7.84 -36.63
N ALA A 15 1.36 7.68 -37.94
CA ALA A 15 0.09 7.93 -38.66
C ALA A 15 -1.01 6.91 -38.33
N ASP A 16 -0.64 5.68 -37.98
CA ASP A 16 -1.57 4.59 -37.67
C ASP A 16 -1.04 3.73 -36.50
N VAL A 17 -1.96 3.19 -35.69
CA VAL A 17 -1.60 2.29 -34.56
C VAL A 17 -0.84 1.05 -35.05
N ASN A 18 -1.11 0.57 -36.26
CA ASN A 18 -0.52 -0.62 -36.87
C ASN A 18 0.53 -0.29 -37.94
N ASP A 19 1.11 0.92 -37.93
CA ASP A 19 2.24 1.26 -38.78
C ASP A 19 3.48 0.42 -38.39
N LEU A 20 3.60 -0.73 -39.04
CA LEU A 20 4.63 -1.74 -38.78
C LEU A 20 6.04 -1.20 -39.05
N GLU A 21 6.24 -0.36 -40.06
CA GLU A 21 7.55 0.22 -40.35
C GLU A 21 7.95 1.18 -39.23
N ALA A 22 7.05 2.06 -38.78
CA ALA A 22 7.31 2.96 -37.66
C ALA A 22 7.55 2.19 -36.34
N ILE A 23 6.80 1.11 -36.08
CA ILE A 23 6.99 0.26 -34.89
C ILE A 23 8.35 -0.44 -34.92
N MET A 24 8.72 -1.03 -36.07
CA MET A 24 9.98 -1.77 -36.21
C MET A 24 11.20 -0.84 -36.29
N ALA A 25 11.01 0.43 -36.68
CA ALA A 25 12.06 1.44 -36.65
C ALA A 25 12.45 1.85 -35.22
N ILE A 26 11.61 1.58 -34.21
CA ILE A 26 11.96 1.72 -32.79
C ILE A 26 12.80 0.50 -32.41
N SER A 27 14.09 0.56 -32.73
CA SER A 27 15.05 -0.44 -32.27
C SER A 27 15.51 -0.12 -30.86
N ASN A 28 15.46 -1.10 -29.95
CA ASN A 28 16.12 -0.98 -28.65
C ASN A 28 17.65 -0.91 -28.88
N SER A 29 18.23 0.29 -28.77
CA SER A 29 19.61 0.57 -29.13
C SER A 29 20.64 0.07 -28.11
N ASP A 30 20.20 -0.26 -26.89
CA ASP A 30 21.07 -0.56 -25.74
C ASP A 30 20.68 -1.87 -25.04
N MET A 31 20.54 -2.95 -25.82
CA MET A 31 20.13 -4.28 -25.31
C MET A 31 21.03 -4.84 -24.20
N ASP A 32 22.31 -4.49 -24.19
CA ASP A 32 23.30 -4.97 -23.20
C ASP A 32 23.48 -4.02 -22.02
N SER A 33 22.73 -2.91 -21.97
CA SER A 33 22.83 -1.94 -20.88
C SER A 33 22.19 -2.47 -19.59
N VAL A 34 22.88 -2.25 -18.47
CA VAL A 34 22.38 -2.62 -17.13
C VAL A 34 21.34 -1.61 -16.61
N ILE A 35 21.34 -0.38 -17.15
CA ILE A 35 20.46 0.72 -16.74
C ILE A 35 19.86 1.36 -17.99
N HIS A 36 18.53 1.46 -18.02
CA HIS A 36 17.77 2.15 -19.04
C HIS A 36 16.98 3.30 -18.42
N GLN A 37 17.17 4.51 -18.90
CA GLN A 37 16.33 5.65 -18.54
C GLN A 37 15.16 5.73 -19.51
N VAL A 38 13.94 5.66 -18.98
CA VAL A 38 12.72 5.79 -19.77
C VAL A 38 12.01 7.06 -19.32
N GLN A 39 11.54 7.85 -20.28
CA GLN A 39 10.74 9.03 -19.99
C GLN A 39 9.38 8.59 -19.44
N ASP A 40 9.06 9.04 -18.23
CA ASP A 40 7.70 8.98 -17.72
C ASP A 40 6.86 10.03 -18.43
N ASN A 41 5.77 9.59 -19.07
CA ASN A 41 4.83 10.45 -19.78
C ASN A 41 3.61 10.80 -18.93
N ALA A 42 3.69 10.61 -17.62
CA ALA A 42 2.69 10.98 -16.64
C ALA A 42 3.26 11.95 -15.58
N ASP A 43 2.41 12.82 -15.05
CA ASP A 43 2.76 13.68 -13.94
C ASP A 43 2.82 12.88 -12.62
N ALA A 44 3.85 13.12 -11.82
CA ALA A 44 3.92 12.62 -10.45
C ALA A 44 3.04 13.49 -9.54
N ILE A 45 2.02 12.88 -8.91
CA ILE A 45 1.06 13.59 -8.06
C ILE A 45 1.10 13.02 -6.65
N PHE A 46 1.30 13.90 -5.66
CA PHE A 46 1.14 13.59 -4.24
C PHE A 46 -0.22 14.12 -3.76
N THR A 47 -0.98 13.28 -3.06
CA THR A 47 -2.26 13.65 -2.47
C THR A 47 -2.36 13.10 -1.05
N TRP A 48 -3.03 13.86 -0.18
CA TRP A 48 -3.38 13.49 1.19
C TRP A 48 -4.88 13.19 1.32
N ASP A 49 -5.59 13.24 0.19
CA ASP A 49 -6.97 12.80 0.09
C ASP A 49 -7.02 11.28 -0.02
N TYR A 50 -7.42 10.64 1.08
CA TYR A 50 -7.55 9.18 1.22
C TYR A 50 -8.99 8.70 0.95
N GLU A 51 -9.87 9.56 0.43
CA GLU A 51 -11.25 9.17 0.13
C GLU A 51 -11.29 8.11 -1.00
N LYS A 52 -11.90 6.95 -0.70
CA LYS A 52 -12.03 5.86 -1.68
C LYS A 52 -12.86 6.35 -2.87
N GLY A 53 -12.39 6.08 -4.08
CA GLY A 53 -13.10 6.42 -5.31
C GLY A 53 -12.90 7.86 -5.79
N ALA A 54 -12.14 8.70 -5.07
CA ALA A 54 -11.78 10.05 -5.52
C ALA A 54 -11.09 10.06 -6.91
N ARG A 55 -10.47 8.93 -7.29
CA ARG A 55 -9.93 8.67 -8.64
C ARG A 55 -10.59 7.45 -9.28
N PRO A 56 -11.74 7.61 -9.97
CA PRO A 56 -12.56 6.48 -10.45
C PRO A 56 -11.83 5.52 -11.39
N ALA A 57 -10.88 6.01 -12.21
CA ALA A 57 -10.11 5.16 -13.12
C ALA A 57 -9.15 4.23 -12.36
N LEU A 58 -8.49 4.74 -11.31
CA LEU A 58 -7.62 3.93 -10.46
C LEU A 58 -8.43 2.94 -9.63
N ASP A 59 -9.58 3.38 -9.10
CA ASP A 59 -10.48 2.51 -8.32
C ASP A 59 -10.97 1.34 -9.19
N LYS A 60 -11.33 1.60 -10.45
CA LYS A 60 -11.70 0.54 -11.42
C LYS A 60 -10.57 -0.46 -11.69
N LEU A 61 -9.32 0.02 -11.83
CA LEU A 61 -8.16 -0.87 -12.01
C LEU A 61 -7.92 -1.72 -10.77
N TYR A 62 -7.99 -1.10 -9.59
CA TYR A 62 -7.86 -1.75 -8.30
C TYR A 62 -8.91 -2.85 -8.09
N GLU A 63 -10.19 -2.56 -8.29
CA GLU A 63 -11.27 -3.56 -8.17
C GLU A 63 -11.14 -4.70 -9.19
N LYS A 64 -10.63 -4.43 -10.40
CA LYS A 64 -10.34 -5.49 -11.38
C LYS A 64 -9.19 -6.40 -10.93
N ALA A 65 -8.14 -5.83 -10.33
CA ALA A 65 -6.97 -6.57 -9.87
C ALA A 65 -7.33 -7.53 -8.71
N LYS A 66 -8.17 -7.09 -7.77
CA LYS A 66 -8.62 -7.92 -6.64
C LYS A 66 -9.25 -9.24 -7.06
N ASN A 67 -10.06 -9.23 -8.13
CA ASN A 67 -10.75 -10.42 -8.62
C ASN A 67 -9.79 -11.53 -9.09
N ALA A 68 -8.56 -11.18 -9.47
CA ALA A 68 -7.52 -12.13 -9.86
C ALA A 68 -6.58 -12.51 -8.71
N GLN A 69 -6.81 -11.96 -7.52
CA GLN A 69 -6.03 -12.20 -6.31
C GLN A 69 -6.99 -12.51 -5.15
N TRP A 70 -6.77 -11.88 -4.00
CA TRP A 70 -7.62 -11.96 -2.82
C TRP A 70 -8.44 -10.67 -2.70
N ASN A 71 -9.76 -10.79 -2.51
CA ASN A 71 -10.66 -9.67 -2.36
C ASN A 71 -11.19 -9.62 -0.93
N ALA A 72 -10.60 -8.73 -0.12
CA ALA A 72 -10.99 -8.55 1.28
C ALA A 72 -12.49 -8.26 1.47
N GLN A 73 -13.20 -7.67 0.49
CA GLN A 73 -14.62 -7.35 0.64
C GLN A 73 -15.55 -8.56 0.51
N THR A 74 -15.12 -9.60 -0.21
CA THR A 74 -15.94 -10.79 -0.50
C THR A 74 -15.42 -12.05 0.18
N ASP A 75 -14.11 -12.13 0.38
CA ASP A 75 -13.43 -13.34 0.81
C ASP A 75 -13.25 -13.39 2.33
N LEU A 76 -13.41 -12.24 3.01
CA LEU A 76 -13.45 -12.16 4.47
C LEU A 76 -14.87 -12.02 4.97
N ASP A 77 -15.20 -12.81 5.98
CA ASP A 77 -16.44 -12.65 6.74
C ASP A 77 -16.27 -11.53 7.78
N TRP A 78 -16.63 -10.32 7.39
CA TRP A 78 -16.61 -9.14 8.26
C TRP A 78 -17.65 -9.16 9.38
N SER A 79 -18.56 -10.15 9.41
CA SER A 79 -19.48 -10.32 10.54
C SER A 79 -18.79 -10.90 11.78
N ILE A 80 -17.61 -11.49 11.60
CA ILE A 80 -16.79 -12.00 12.70
C ILE A 80 -16.21 -10.83 13.47
N GLU A 81 -16.58 -10.73 14.76
CA GLU A 81 -15.99 -9.75 15.65
C GLU A 81 -14.50 -10.05 15.87
N VAL A 82 -13.66 -9.04 15.68
CA VAL A 82 -12.23 -9.11 15.96
C VAL A 82 -11.97 -8.42 17.29
N ASP A 83 -11.59 -9.20 18.30
CA ASP A 83 -11.22 -8.73 19.63
C ASP A 83 -9.69 -8.47 19.68
N PRO A 84 -9.24 -7.20 19.76
CA PRO A 84 -7.82 -6.86 19.77
C PRO A 84 -7.07 -7.45 20.98
N GLU A 85 -7.73 -7.62 22.13
CA GLU A 85 -7.10 -8.18 23.33
C GLU A 85 -6.87 -9.69 23.18
N LYS A 86 -7.84 -10.41 22.60
CA LYS A 86 -7.68 -11.84 22.30
C LYS A 86 -6.63 -12.12 21.22
N ILE A 87 -6.42 -11.19 20.28
CA ILE A 87 -5.31 -11.30 19.32
C ILE A 87 -3.96 -11.23 20.04
N LEU A 88 -3.89 -10.48 21.14
CA LEU A 88 -2.65 -10.35 21.91
C LEU A 88 -2.32 -11.61 22.70
N GLU A 89 -3.30 -12.39 23.19
CA GLU A 89 -3.08 -13.62 23.97
C GLU A 89 -2.05 -14.59 23.32
N PRO A 90 -2.19 -15.03 22.05
CA PRO A 90 -1.18 -15.87 21.40
C PRO A 90 0.13 -15.11 21.06
N LEU A 91 0.10 -13.78 21.01
CA LEU A 91 1.26 -12.92 20.76
C LEU A 91 2.02 -12.53 22.05
N GLN A 92 1.50 -12.84 23.24
CA GLN A 92 2.17 -12.58 24.53
C GLN A 92 3.51 -13.32 24.63
N GLY A 93 3.67 -14.46 23.95
CA GLY A 93 4.97 -15.15 23.81
C GLY A 93 5.91 -14.54 22.77
N ASN A 94 5.44 -13.57 21.99
CA ASN A 94 6.11 -13.03 20.81
C ASN A 94 6.35 -11.52 20.95
N ASN A 95 7.16 -11.11 21.93
CA ASN A 95 7.93 -9.86 21.96
C ASN A 95 7.19 -8.52 21.71
N ALA A 96 5.86 -8.44 21.74
CA ALA A 96 5.16 -7.17 21.52
C ALA A 96 5.46 -6.16 22.65
N ALA A 97 5.51 -6.63 23.89
CA ALA A 97 5.90 -5.88 25.08
C ALA A 97 7.32 -6.20 25.59
N GLY A 98 8.03 -7.16 24.97
CA GLY A 98 9.34 -7.66 25.46
C GLY A 98 10.38 -6.55 25.74
N PRO A 99 10.57 -5.58 24.82
CA PRO A 99 11.45 -4.44 25.08
C PRO A 99 10.97 -3.54 26.23
N PHE A 100 9.65 -3.38 26.40
CA PHE A 100 9.06 -2.54 27.45
C PHE A 100 9.06 -3.22 28.83
N GLN A 101 8.92 -4.56 28.88
CA GLN A 101 9.03 -5.34 30.12
C GLN A 101 10.43 -5.24 30.72
N ALA A 102 11.49 -5.29 29.90
CA ALA A 102 12.84 -5.05 30.36
C ALA A 102 13.01 -3.63 30.95
N MET A 103 12.26 -2.65 30.45
CA MET A 103 12.25 -1.30 31.02
C MET A 103 11.48 -1.20 32.35
N ALA A 104 10.62 -2.16 32.70
CA ALA A 104 9.92 -2.17 33.98
C ALA A 104 10.85 -2.54 35.15
N GLU A 105 11.95 -3.24 34.87
CA GLU A 105 12.96 -3.61 35.86
C GLU A 105 13.94 -2.46 36.18
N ILE A 106 13.91 -1.38 35.39
CA ILE A 106 14.76 -0.20 35.60
C ILE A 106 14.24 0.59 36.80
N GLU A 107 15.13 0.92 37.74
CA GLU A 107 14.80 1.74 38.90
C GLU A 107 14.22 3.10 38.50
N GLY A 108 13.06 3.45 39.05
CA GLY A 108 12.35 4.70 38.75
C GLY A 108 11.54 4.67 37.45
N SER A 109 11.49 3.55 36.74
CA SER A 109 10.71 3.41 35.51
C SER A 109 9.20 3.61 35.75
N PRO A 110 8.50 4.36 34.89
CA PRO A 110 7.03 4.43 34.92
C PRO A 110 6.37 3.06 34.73
N PHE A 111 7.01 2.16 33.97
CA PHE A 111 6.50 0.81 33.70
C PHE A 111 6.52 -0.10 34.93
N ALA A 112 7.33 0.21 35.95
CA ALA A 112 7.33 -0.53 37.21
C ALA A 112 5.98 -0.47 37.95
N LYS A 113 5.10 0.47 37.57
CA LYS A 113 3.74 0.64 38.14
C LYS A 113 2.66 -0.07 37.32
N PHE A 114 3.00 -0.68 36.19
CA PHE A 114 2.02 -1.30 35.30
C PHE A 114 1.53 -2.64 35.87
N GLY A 115 0.22 -2.79 35.99
CA GLY A 115 -0.43 -4.07 36.20
C GLY A 115 -0.80 -4.72 34.87
N GLU A 116 -1.47 -5.87 34.95
CA GLU A 116 -1.89 -6.65 33.78
C GLU A 116 -2.69 -5.82 32.77
N LYS A 117 -3.61 -4.99 33.26
CA LYS A 117 -4.44 -4.13 32.42
C LYS A 117 -3.62 -3.11 31.63
N GLU A 118 -2.67 -2.43 32.28
CA GLU A 118 -1.81 -1.45 31.61
C GLU A 118 -0.90 -2.11 30.58
N TRP A 119 -0.43 -3.33 30.85
CA TRP A 119 0.37 -4.12 29.90
C TRP A 119 -0.44 -4.55 28.68
N THR A 120 -1.68 -5.02 28.86
CA THR A 120 -2.58 -5.35 27.75
C THR A 120 -2.86 -4.12 26.89
N GLN A 121 -3.18 -2.98 27.52
CA GLN A 121 -3.42 -1.74 26.80
C GLN A 121 -2.18 -1.27 26.02
N LEU A 122 -0.99 -1.32 26.61
CA LEU A 122 0.26 -1.01 25.90
C LEU A 122 0.48 -1.91 24.69
N GLY A 123 0.12 -3.19 24.80
CA GLY A 123 0.15 -4.15 23.69
C GLY A 123 -0.75 -3.71 22.53
N VAL A 124 -2.01 -3.35 22.83
CA VAL A 124 -2.99 -2.88 21.83
C VAL A 124 -2.47 -1.63 21.12
N GLU A 125 -2.04 -0.61 21.88
CA GLU A 125 -1.57 0.65 21.31
C GLU A 125 -0.28 0.49 20.51
N SER A 126 0.61 -0.41 20.94
CA SER A 126 1.82 -0.74 20.19
C SER A 126 1.50 -1.36 18.82
N MET A 127 0.47 -2.21 18.76
CA MET A 127 -0.02 -2.78 17.50
C MET A 127 -0.66 -1.72 16.61
N ASN A 128 -1.54 -0.88 17.16
CA ASN A 128 -2.17 0.22 16.44
C ASN A 128 -1.11 1.16 15.83
N TRP A 129 -0.09 1.51 16.60
CA TRP A 129 1.00 2.35 16.12
C TRP A 129 1.76 1.68 14.97
N ARG A 130 2.14 0.39 15.08
CA ARG A 130 2.81 -0.32 13.98
C ARG A 130 1.96 -0.39 12.71
N LEU A 131 0.66 -0.68 12.85
CA LEU A 131 -0.27 -0.70 11.72
C LEU A 131 -0.38 0.68 11.07
N SER A 132 -0.40 1.76 11.86
CA SER A 132 -0.39 3.12 11.31
C SER A 132 0.86 3.42 10.46
N GLN A 133 2.02 2.89 10.86
CA GLN A 133 3.26 3.05 10.09
C GLN A 133 3.20 2.25 8.79
N PHE A 134 2.67 1.03 8.84
CA PHE A 134 2.47 0.20 7.66
C PHE A 134 1.51 0.85 6.66
N MET A 135 0.33 1.29 7.12
CA MET A 135 -0.69 1.95 6.29
C MET A 135 -0.26 3.31 5.71
N HIS A 136 0.80 3.92 6.25
CA HIS A 136 1.39 5.14 5.70
C HIS A 136 2.55 4.84 4.74
N GLY A 137 3.25 3.73 4.93
CA GLY A 137 4.44 3.36 4.17
C GLY A 137 4.16 2.55 2.91
N GLU A 138 3.04 1.82 2.87
CA GLU A 138 2.47 1.19 1.66
C GLU A 138 1.32 2.03 1.08
#